data_AF-A0AAE8I5N6-F1
#
_entry.id   AF-A0AAE8I5N6-F1
#
_cell.length_a   1.000
_cell.length_b   1.000
_cell.length_c   1.000
_cell.angle_alpha   90.00
_cell.angle_beta   90.00
_cell.angle_gamma   90.00
#
_symmetry.space_group_name_H-M   'P 1'
#
loop_
_entity.id
_entity.type
_entity.pdbx_description
1 polymer ?
#
loop_
_entity_poly.entity_id
_entity_poly.type
_entity_poly.pdbx_seq_one_letter_code
_entity_poly.pdbx_strand_id
1 'polypeptide(L)'
;MLVPREYRTLSEVRSAIGGRMDRVHIDSLFDRLDWFETLHPLCLGDTPLRVFQQTEDACEAWLFLLAPSARRLTALANWYSFAWSPIFLGAPDARQQARLLENIARHLLREQAQINLYPLALPGPLIGAFRRAGWFAVQRPMGGRYLLHVDGRDFATYWAQRPGRLRNQVRRKARQGRYDLSIHDKLTDALWQDYVDVQALGCTSASSIGALEANRGSLNVMSRIRS
;
A
#
# COMPACT_ATOMS: atom_id res chain seq x y z
N MET A 1 -16.42 23.79 11.04
CA MET A 1 -15.55 22.96 10.19
C MET A 1 -14.96 21.89 11.08
N LEU A 2 -15.31 20.61 10.89
CA LEU A 2 -14.81 19.54 11.75
C LEU A 2 -13.32 19.31 11.47
N VAL A 3 -12.49 19.47 12.51
CA VAL A 3 -11.04 19.26 12.44
C VAL A 3 -10.77 17.76 12.53
N PRO A 4 -10.05 17.16 11.56
CA PRO A 4 -9.64 15.76 11.65
C PRO A 4 -8.84 15.51 12.93
N ARG A 5 -9.07 14.36 13.56
CA ARG A 5 -8.25 13.90 14.67
C ARG A 5 -6.94 13.36 14.13
N GLU A 6 -5.87 13.58 14.88
CA GLU A 6 -4.54 13.10 14.55
C GLU A 6 -4.02 12.16 15.63
N TYR A 7 -3.37 11.08 15.19
CA TYR A 7 -2.64 10.13 16.02
C TYR A 7 -1.17 10.07 15.59
N ARG A 8 -0.28 9.93 16.57
CA ARG A 8 1.18 9.93 16.38
C ARG A 8 1.81 8.56 16.63
N THR A 9 1.06 7.64 17.24
CA THR A 9 1.50 6.26 17.46
C THR A 9 0.42 5.25 17.05
N LEU A 10 0.84 4.03 16.68
CA LEU A 10 -0.11 2.97 16.35
C LEU A 10 -0.87 2.46 17.59
N SER A 11 -0.31 2.61 18.79
CA SER A 11 -1.02 2.31 20.05
C SER A 11 -2.23 3.22 20.27
N GLU A 12 -2.08 4.53 20.01
CA GLU A 12 -3.23 5.46 20.05
C GLU A 12 -4.29 5.11 19.00
N VAL A 13 -3.85 4.75 17.80
CA VAL A 13 -4.75 4.30 16.72
C VAL A 13 -5.49 3.02 17.14
N ARG A 14 -4.79 2.04 17.71
CA ARG A 14 -5.38 0.79 18.21
C ARG A 14 -6.46 1.07 19.27
N SER A 15 -6.17 1.96 20.21
CA SER A 15 -7.13 2.38 21.23
C SER A 15 -8.39 3.02 20.63
N ALA A 16 -8.22 3.87 19.60
CA ALA A 16 -9.34 4.54 18.94
C ALA A 16 -10.17 3.63 18.02
N ILE A 17 -9.53 2.70 17.32
CA ILE A 17 -10.18 1.83 16.34
C ILE A 17 -10.78 0.58 16.98
N GLY A 18 -10.14 0.05 18.03
CA GLY A 18 -10.41 -1.30 18.51
C GLY A 18 -10.20 -2.32 17.39
N GLY A 19 -10.92 -3.45 17.38
CA GLY A 19 -10.74 -4.52 16.38
C GLY A 19 -11.31 -4.26 14.97
N ARG A 20 -11.80 -3.04 14.68
CA ARG A 20 -12.55 -2.73 13.44
C ARG A 20 -11.69 -2.72 12.17
N MET A 21 -10.37 -2.74 12.31
CA MET A 21 -9.41 -2.86 11.20
C MET A 21 -8.61 -4.18 11.22
N ASP A 22 -9.12 -5.18 11.95
CA ASP A 22 -8.48 -6.49 12.02
C ASP A 22 -8.92 -7.35 10.82
N ARG A 23 -8.25 -8.48 10.62
CA ARG A 23 -8.48 -9.42 9.50
C ARG A 23 -9.95 -9.81 9.28
N VAL A 24 -10.78 -9.82 10.32
CA VAL A 24 -12.21 -10.14 10.25
C VAL A 24 -13.01 -9.07 9.48
N HIS A 25 -12.55 -7.82 9.49
CA HIS A 25 -13.27 -6.67 8.94
C HIS A 25 -12.62 -6.12 7.65
N ILE A 26 -11.33 -6.37 7.44
CA ILE A 26 -10.56 -5.83 6.32
C ILE A 26 -9.95 -6.95 5.49
N ASP A 27 -10.44 -7.10 4.26
CA ASP A 27 -9.99 -8.15 3.32
C ASP A 27 -8.52 -8.00 2.94
N SER A 28 -8.11 -6.78 2.60
CA SER A 28 -6.76 -6.45 2.14
C SER A 28 -5.77 -6.50 3.28
N LEU A 29 -4.72 -7.33 3.16
CA LEU A 29 -3.62 -7.37 4.13
C LEU A 29 -3.00 -5.98 4.37
N PHE A 30 -2.85 -5.18 3.31
CA PHE A 30 -2.17 -3.89 3.35
C PHE A 30 -2.97 -2.78 4.02
N ASP A 31 -4.26 -3.01 4.30
CA ASP A 31 -5.15 -2.04 4.95
C ASP A 31 -5.47 -2.43 6.40
N ARG A 32 -4.91 -3.53 6.93
CA ARG A 32 -5.15 -3.96 8.31
C ARG A 32 -4.24 -3.23 9.30
N LEU A 33 -4.69 -3.07 10.55
CA LEU A 33 -3.84 -2.42 11.55
C LEU A 33 -2.64 -3.28 11.97
N ASP A 34 -2.81 -4.61 12.06
CA ASP A 34 -1.72 -5.55 12.41
C ASP A 34 -0.53 -5.47 11.42
N TRP A 35 -0.84 -5.27 10.13
CA TRP A 35 0.15 -4.99 9.10
C TRP A 35 0.93 -3.71 9.40
N PHE A 36 0.24 -2.61 9.73
CA PHE A 36 0.90 -1.35 10.08
C PHE A 36 1.72 -1.44 11.36
N GLU A 37 1.20 -2.13 12.39
CA GLU A 37 1.86 -2.38 13.68
C GLU A 37 3.14 -3.20 13.55
N THR A 38 3.23 -4.02 12.51
CA THR A 38 4.45 -4.77 12.17
C THR A 38 5.38 -3.96 11.28
N LEU A 39 4.83 -3.33 10.23
CA LEU A 39 5.59 -2.65 9.20
C LEU A 39 6.32 -1.41 9.73
N HIS A 40 5.64 -0.57 10.53
CA HIS A 40 6.21 0.70 10.97
C HIS A 40 7.43 0.50 11.86
N PRO A 41 7.39 -0.29 12.95
CA PRO A 41 8.55 -0.47 13.82
C PRO A 41 9.73 -1.19 13.14
N LEU A 42 9.44 -2.17 12.28
CA LEU A 42 10.49 -3.02 11.68
C LEU A 42 11.17 -2.39 10.45
N CYS A 43 10.47 -1.54 9.70
CA CYS A 43 10.98 -1.04 8.42
C CYS A 43 10.98 0.48 8.28
N LEU A 44 10.23 1.19 9.11
CA LEU A 44 9.96 2.63 8.93
C LEU A 44 10.06 3.41 10.25
N GLY A 45 10.69 2.82 11.28
CA GLY A 45 10.71 3.35 12.64
C GLY A 45 11.37 4.72 12.78
N ASP A 46 12.31 5.03 11.88
CA ASP A 46 12.99 6.33 11.84
C ASP A 46 12.13 7.45 11.23
N THR A 47 10.99 7.11 10.64
CA THR A 47 10.08 8.09 10.02
C THR A 47 8.85 8.30 10.91
N PRO A 48 8.59 9.54 11.38
CA PRO A 48 7.44 9.82 12.22
C PRO A 48 6.10 9.43 11.58
N LEU A 49 5.26 8.75 12.36
CA LEU A 49 3.90 8.38 11.98
C LEU A 49 2.94 9.57 12.12
N ARG A 50 2.04 9.72 11.14
CA ARG A 50 0.90 10.64 11.22
C ARG A 50 -0.34 9.98 10.66
N VAL A 51 -1.31 9.66 11.53
CA VAL A 51 -2.57 9.06 11.12
C VAL A 51 -3.69 10.06 11.34
N PHE A 52 -4.51 10.27 10.31
CA PHE A 52 -5.63 11.21 10.37
C PHE A 52 -6.95 10.48 10.29
N GLN A 53 -7.87 10.83 11.18
CA GLN A 53 -9.25 10.36 11.19
C GLN A 53 -10.19 11.53 10.94
N GLN A 54 -11.14 11.34 10.04
CA GLN A 54 -12.34 12.18 9.97
C GLN A 54 -13.59 11.33 10.17
N THR A 55 -14.56 11.88 10.89
CA THR A 55 -15.86 11.25 11.13
C THR A 55 -16.97 12.15 10.60
N GLU A 56 -17.98 11.52 9.99
CA GLU A 56 -19.23 12.13 9.56
C GLU A 56 -20.34 11.10 9.86
N ASP A 57 -21.26 11.44 10.75
CA ASP A 57 -22.25 10.51 11.31
C ASP A 57 -21.58 9.25 11.91
N ALA A 58 -21.96 8.05 11.46
CA ALA A 58 -21.36 6.78 11.85
C ALA A 58 -20.21 6.33 10.92
N CYS A 59 -19.83 7.15 9.94
CA CYS A 59 -18.80 6.82 8.96
C CYS A 59 -17.48 7.51 9.28
N GLU A 60 -16.38 6.82 9.01
CA GLU A 60 -15.04 7.31 9.27
C GLU A 60 -14.14 7.14 8.04
N ALA A 61 -13.20 8.06 7.86
CA ALA A 61 -12.09 7.93 6.92
C ALA A 61 -10.76 8.04 7.66
N TRP A 62 -9.85 7.13 7.35
CA TRP A 62 -8.54 7.02 7.96
C TRP A 62 -7.45 7.11 6.89
N LEU A 63 -6.48 8.01 7.09
CA LEU A 63 -5.27 8.11 6.26
C LEU A 63 -4.04 7.77 7.10
N PHE A 64 -3.37 6.67 6.77
CA PHE A 64 -2.12 6.23 7.41
C PHE A 64 -0.93 6.79 6.64
N LEU A 65 -0.25 7.79 7.22
CA LEU A 65 0.83 8.52 6.58
C LEU A 65 2.09 8.54 7.44
N LEU A 66 3.19 8.91 6.79
CA LEU A 66 4.51 9.14 7.36
C LEU A 66 4.94 10.58 7.10
N ALA A 67 5.77 11.14 7.96
CA ALA A 67 6.33 12.49 7.81
C ALA A 67 7.86 12.44 7.66
N PRO A 68 8.40 12.09 6.47
CA PRO A 68 9.85 11.96 6.26
C PRO A 68 10.62 13.28 6.37
N SER A 69 9.96 14.41 6.26
CA SER A 69 10.55 15.73 6.51
C SER A 69 9.49 16.75 6.87
N ALA A 70 9.92 17.92 7.32
CA ALA A 70 9.01 19.05 7.57
C ALA A 70 8.12 19.33 6.35
N ARG A 71 6.82 19.52 6.61
CA ARG A 71 5.80 19.85 5.60
C ARG A 71 5.63 18.83 4.46
N ARG A 72 6.14 17.60 4.62
CA ARG A 72 5.99 16.51 3.64
C ARG A 72 5.37 15.29 4.27
N LEU A 73 4.40 14.70 3.58
CA LEU A 73 3.82 13.41 3.97
C LEU A 73 4.00 12.38 2.87
N THR A 74 4.16 11.12 3.26
CA THR A 74 4.13 9.95 2.38
C THR A 74 3.10 8.95 2.85
N ALA A 75 2.67 8.03 1.97
CA ALA A 75 1.90 6.86 2.39
C ALA A 75 2.70 6.02 3.40
N LEU A 76 2.02 5.43 4.38
CA LEU A 76 2.58 4.37 5.21
C LEU A 76 2.67 3.09 4.36
N ALA A 77 3.75 2.97 3.59
CA ALA A 77 4.00 1.86 2.67
C ALA A 77 5.51 1.72 2.41
N ASN A 78 5.95 0.51 2.09
CA ASN A 78 7.32 0.21 1.67
C ASN A 78 7.32 -0.48 0.29
N TRP A 79 8.51 -0.92 -0.17
CA TRP A 79 8.67 -1.62 -1.45
C TRP A 79 7.83 -2.90 -1.59
N TYR A 80 7.45 -3.53 -0.48
CA TYR A 80 6.65 -4.76 -0.44
C TYR A 80 5.16 -4.50 -0.27
N SER A 81 4.75 -3.24 -0.18
CA SER A 81 3.35 -2.85 -0.20
C SER A 81 2.89 -2.81 -1.65
N PHE A 82 1.84 -3.55 -2.02
CA PHE A 82 1.33 -3.53 -3.41
C PHE A 82 0.18 -2.55 -3.62
N ALA A 83 -0.43 -2.07 -2.54
CA ALA A 83 -1.45 -1.04 -2.56
C ALA A 83 -1.42 -0.28 -1.23
N TRP A 84 -1.79 0.99 -1.30
CA TRP A 84 -2.18 1.83 -0.19
C TRP A 84 -3.51 2.49 -0.58
N SER A 85 -4.41 2.62 0.39
CA SER A 85 -5.71 3.26 0.20
C SER A 85 -6.13 4.03 1.44
N PRO A 86 -6.99 5.06 1.28
CA PRO A 86 -7.81 5.52 2.39
C PRO A 86 -8.69 4.39 2.89
N ILE A 87 -8.80 4.27 4.21
CA ILE A 87 -9.59 3.22 4.85
C ILE A 87 -10.87 3.84 5.36
N PHE A 88 -12.00 3.22 5.01
CA PHE A 88 -13.32 3.70 5.39
C PHE A 88 -14.02 2.71 6.31
N LEU A 89 -14.56 3.20 7.42
CA LEU A 89 -15.39 2.41 8.35
C LEU A 89 -16.82 2.96 8.32
N GLY A 90 -17.82 2.09 8.57
CA GLY A 90 -19.24 2.46 8.53
C GLY A 90 -19.89 2.44 7.14
N ALA A 91 -19.18 1.93 6.13
CA ALA A 91 -19.65 1.82 4.73
C ALA A 91 -20.21 3.12 4.12
N PRO A 92 -19.45 4.24 4.16
CA PRO A 92 -19.88 5.49 3.55
C PRO A 92 -20.09 5.35 2.04
N ASP A 93 -21.12 6.03 1.54
CA ASP A 93 -21.34 6.16 0.09
C ASP A 93 -20.24 7.01 -0.56
N ALA A 94 -20.18 7.02 -1.90
CA ALA A 94 -19.14 7.73 -2.65
C ALA A 94 -19.11 9.25 -2.37
N ARG A 95 -20.26 9.87 -2.06
CA ARG A 95 -20.35 11.30 -1.75
C ARG A 95 -19.82 11.58 -0.35
N GLN A 96 -20.14 10.74 0.62
CA GLN A 96 -19.64 10.83 1.98
C GLN A 96 -18.13 10.55 2.05
N GLN A 97 -17.64 9.53 1.34
CA GLN A 97 -16.19 9.29 1.17
C GLN A 97 -15.48 10.54 0.64
N ALA A 98 -16.04 11.16 -0.39
CA ALA A 98 -15.52 12.38 -0.98
C ALA A 98 -15.45 13.56 0.01
N ARG A 99 -16.47 13.73 0.87
CA ARG A 99 -16.51 14.79 1.90
C ARG A 99 -15.52 14.53 3.03
N LEU A 100 -15.48 13.30 3.53
CA LEU A 100 -14.54 12.87 4.58
C LEU A 100 -13.08 13.13 4.13
N LEU A 101 -12.71 12.67 2.93
CA LEU A 101 -11.37 12.89 2.38
C LEU A 101 -11.07 14.38 2.13
N GLU A 102 -12.05 15.14 1.65
CA GLU A 102 -11.87 16.57 1.39
C GLU A 102 -11.58 17.35 2.69
N ASN A 103 -12.27 17.01 3.79
CA ASN A 103 -12.01 17.62 5.08
C ASN A 103 -10.59 17.33 5.59
N ILE A 104 -10.11 16.08 5.44
CA ILE A 104 -8.72 15.73 5.76
C ILE A 104 -7.77 16.52 4.87
N ALA A 105 -8.01 16.56 3.55
CA ALA A 105 -7.15 17.28 2.62
C ALA A 105 -7.10 18.80 2.91
N ARG A 106 -8.22 19.43 3.31
CA ARG A 106 -8.27 20.86 3.69
C ARG A 106 -7.47 21.13 4.96
N HIS A 107 -7.54 20.23 5.93
CA HIS A 107 -6.71 20.33 7.14
C HIS A 107 -5.22 20.23 6.79
N LEU A 108 -4.85 19.21 6.01
CA LEU A 108 -3.47 19.00 5.57
C LEU A 108 -2.90 20.20 4.78
N LEU A 109 -3.72 20.88 3.97
CA LEU A 109 -3.28 22.01 3.14
C LEU A 109 -2.71 23.18 3.97
N ARG A 110 -3.12 23.31 5.23
CA ARG A 110 -2.66 24.39 6.13
C ARG A 110 -1.21 24.22 6.53
N GLU A 111 -0.77 22.98 6.74
CA GLU A 111 0.52 22.67 7.34
C GLU A 111 1.49 22.01 6.35
N GLN A 112 0.98 21.32 5.35
CA GLN A 112 1.78 20.50 4.45
C GLN A 112 1.95 21.20 3.10
N ALA A 113 3.17 21.10 2.56
CA ALA A 113 3.51 21.61 1.24
C ALA A 113 3.40 20.51 0.18
N GLN A 114 3.69 19.27 0.56
CA GLN A 114 3.80 18.16 -0.36
C GLN A 114 3.25 16.87 0.26
N ILE A 115 2.46 16.12 -0.51
CA ILE A 115 2.01 14.79 -0.13
C ILE A 115 2.30 13.84 -1.27
N ASN A 116 2.95 12.72 -0.95
CA ASN A 116 3.34 11.70 -1.90
C ASN A 116 2.72 10.35 -1.55
N LEU A 117 1.73 9.93 -2.32
CA LEU A 117 1.03 8.67 -2.08
C LEU A 117 1.43 7.64 -3.13
N TYR A 118 2.09 6.59 -2.68
CA TYR A 118 2.48 5.44 -3.48
C TYR A 118 2.62 4.22 -2.57
N PRO A 119 2.18 3.03 -3.00
CA PRO A 119 1.48 2.73 -4.26
C PRO A 119 -0.02 2.98 -4.17
N LEU A 120 -0.65 3.48 -5.24
CA LEU A 120 -2.10 3.75 -5.29
C LEU A 120 -2.77 2.91 -6.37
N ALA A 121 -3.69 2.01 -5.98
CA ALA A 121 -4.43 1.19 -6.94
C ALA A 121 -5.59 1.95 -7.60
N LEU A 122 -6.38 2.69 -6.82
CA LEU A 122 -7.59 3.39 -7.26
C LEU A 122 -7.61 4.84 -6.77
N PRO A 123 -6.91 5.78 -7.45
CA PRO A 123 -6.70 7.12 -6.92
C PRO A 123 -7.86 8.10 -7.18
N GLY A 124 -8.89 7.71 -7.95
CA GLY A 124 -9.95 8.61 -8.43
C GLY A 124 -10.64 9.44 -7.33
N PRO A 125 -11.26 8.81 -6.30
CA PRO A 125 -11.93 9.53 -5.21
C PRO A 125 -10.98 10.47 -4.45
N LEU A 126 -9.74 10.04 -4.26
CA LEU A 126 -8.71 10.76 -3.53
C LEU A 126 -8.25 12.01 -4.28
N ILE A 127 -7.91 11.88 -5.56
CA ILE A 127 -7.50 13.02 -6.40
C ILE A 127 -8.60 14.07 -6.45
N GLY A 128 -9.86 13.63 -6.62
CA GLY A 128 -11.01 14.53 -6.64
C GLY A 128 -11.14 15.32 -5.33
N ALA A 129 -11.03 14.65 -4.19
CA ALA A 129 -11.11 15.28 -2.87
C ALA A 129 -9.97 16.28 -2.62
N PHE A 130 -8.73 15.91 -2.95
CA PHE A 130 -7.58 16.80 -2.78
C PHE A 130 -7.69 18.04 -3.68
N ARG A 131 -8.13 17.89 -4.94
CA ARG A 131 -8.37 19.04 -5.84
C ARG A 131 -9.43 20.00 -5.30
N ARG A 132 -10.56 19.48 -4.81
CA ARG A 132 -11.63 20.31 -4.20
C ARG A 132 -11.17 21.03 -2.92
N ALA A 133 -10.25 20.41 -2.17
CA ALA A 133 -9.63 21.02 -1.01
C ALA A 133 -8.64 22.16 -1.37
N GLY A 134 -8.24 22.30 -2.64
CA GLY A 134 -7.34 23.34 -3.12
C GLY A 134 -5.93 22.86 -3.48
N TRP A 135 -5.68 21.55 -3.44
CA TRP A 135 -4.39 21.00 -3.81
C TRP A 135 -4.18 20.89 -5.32
N PHE A 136 -2.95 21.06 -5.77
CA PHE A 136 -2.54 20.64 -7.11
C PHE A 136 -2.18 19.14 -7.08
N ALA A 137 -3.16 18.29 -7.41
CA ALA A 137 -3.01 16.84 -7.40
C ALA A 137 -2.80 16.27 -8.82
N VAL A 138 -1.71 15.51 -9.00
CA VAL A 138 -1.31 14.88 -10.26
C VAL A 138 -1.12 13.38 -10.08
N GLN A 139 -1.75 12.59 -10.95
CA GLN A 139 -1.53 11.15 -11.05
C GLN A 139 -0.41 10.82 -12.02
N ARG A 140 0.47 9.90 -11.64
CA ARG A 140 1.43 9.27 -12.55
C ARG A 140 1.22 7.76 -12.53
N PRO A 141 0.94 7.12 -13.68
CA PRO A 141 0.95 5.66 -13.76
C PRO A 141 2.35 5.13 -13.42
N MET A 142 2.43 4.13 -12.54
CA MET A 142 3.68 3.51 -12.13
C MET A 142 3.55 1.99 -12.23
N GLY A 143 4.20 1.43 -13.25
CA GLY A 143 4.18 -0.01 -13.52
C GLY A 143 2.80 -0.55 -13.91
N GLY A 144 2.78 -1.83 -14.28
CA GLY A 144 1.56 -2.59 -14.49
C GLY A 144 1.47 -3.72 -13.46
N ARG A 145 0.29 -3.94 -12.91
CA ARG A 145 -0.02 -5.12 -12.10
C ARG A 145 -0.67 -6.17 -13.00
N TYR A 146 -0.11 -7.38 -13.03
CA TYR A 146 -0.74 -8.51 -13.71
C TYR A 146 -1.74 -9.16 -12.76
N LEU A 147 -3.02 -9.02 -13.07
CA LEU A 147 -4.12 -9.60 -12.31
C LEU A 147 -4.62 -10.85 -13.02
N LEU A 148 -4.71 -11.95 -12.27
CA LEU A 148 -5.44 -13.14 -12.68
C LEU A 148 -6.73 -13.22 -11.89
N HIS A 149 -7.86 -12.97 -12.56
CA HIS A 149 -9.18 -13.22 -12.00
C HIS A 149 -9.44 -14.73 -12.04
N VAL A 150 -9.67 -15.32 -10.86
CA VAL A 150 -9.91 -16.76 -10.72
C VAL A 150 -11.35 -17.10 -11.12
N ASP A 151 -12.31 -16.23 -10.78
CA ASP A 151 -13.74 -16.34 -11.15
C ASP A 151 -14.33 -17.75 -10.89
N GLY A 152 -13.93 -18.39 -9.77
CA GLY A 152 -14.37 -19.72 -9.39
C GLY A 152 -13.77 -20.90 -10.18
N ARG A 153 -12.79 -20.64 -11.04
CA ARG A 153 -12.17 -21.65 -11.91
C ARG A 153 -11.19 -22.55 -11.16
N ASP A 154 -11.25 -23.85 -11.44
CA ASP A 154 -10.26 -24.81 -10.96
C ASP A 154 -8.92 -24.72 -11.71
N PHE A 155 -7.88 -25.33 -11.14
CA PHE A 155 -6.55 -25.31 -11.75
C PHE A 155 -6.51 -26.02 -13.10
N ALA A 156 -7.24 -27.14 -13.27
CA ALA A 156 -7.25 -27.91 -14.51
C ALA A 156 -7.79 -27.08 -15.68
N THR A 157 -8.91 -26.40 -15.48
CA THR A 157 -9.53 -25.49 -16.45
C THR A 157 -8.64 -24.29 -16.72
N TYR A 158 -8.02 -23.71 -15.68
CA TYR A 158 -7.06 -22.62 -15.85
C TYR A 158 -5.87 -23.04 -16.73
N TRP A 159 -5.31 -24.23 -16.47
CA TRP A 159 -4.13 -24.74 -17.15
C TRP A 159 -4.41 -25.15 -18.59
N ALA A 160 -5.58 -25.74 -18.87
CA ALA A 160 -5.99 -26.14 -20.22
C ALA A 160 -6.03 -24.95 -21.19
N GLN A 161 -6.43 -23.76 -20.70
CA GLN A 161 -6.53 -22.53 -21.49
C GLN A 161 -5.18 -21.81 -21.70
N ARG A 162 -4.10 -22.24 -21.04
CA ARG A 162 -2.78 -21.61 -21.23
C ARG A 162 -2.20 -21.95 -22.61
N PRO A 163 -1.43 -21.04 -23.23
CA PRO A 163 -0.79 -21.31 -24.52
C PRO A 163 0.02 -22.61 -24.51
N GLY A 164 -0.11 -23.42 -25.56
CA GLY A 164 0.56 -24.73 -25.67
C GLY A 164 2.08 -24.65 -25.46
N ARG A 165 2.71 -23.54 -25.89
CA ARG A 165 4.13 -23.26 -25.65
C ARG A 165 4.49 -23.22 -24.16
N LEU A 166 3.68 -22.54 -23.34
CA LEU A 166 3.89 -22.46 -21.89
C LEU A 166 3.73 -23.85 -21.24
N ARG A 167 2.66 -24.56 -21.62
CA ARG A 167 2.39 -25.92 -21.10
C ARG A 167 3.53 -26.89 -21.41
N ASN A 168 4.06 -26.86 -22.63
CA ASN A 168 5.20 -27.68 -23.05
C ASN A 168 6.50 -27.31 -22.32
N GLN A 169 6.74 -26.01 -22.11
CA GLN A 169 7.92 -25.55 -21.37
C GLN A 169 7.91 -26.05 -19.92
N VAL A 170 6.78 -25.90 -19.23
CA VAL A 170 6.61 -26.40 -17.85
C VAL A 170 6.77 -27.91 -17.81
N ARG A 171 6.14 -28.66 -18.72
CA ARG A 171 6.28 -30.13 -18.80
C ARG A 171 7.73 -30.57 -19.02
N ARG A 172 8.48 -29.88 -19.88
CA ARG A 172 9.90 -30.16 -20.13
C ARG A 172 10.75 -29.90 -18.89
N LYS A 173 10.49 -28.80 -18.16
CA LYS A 173 11.23 -28.47 -16.94
C LYS A 173 10.92 -29.43 -15.79
N ALA A 174 9.66 -29.83 -15.63
CA ALA A 174 9.27 -30.82 -14.63
C ALA A 174 9.95 -32.19 -14.87
N ARG A 175 10.00 -32.65 -16.13
CA ARG A 175 10.68 -33.91 -16.50
C ARG A 175 12.18 -33.93 -16.24
N GLN A 176 12.83 -32.77 -16.18
CA GLN A 176 14.26 -32.70 -15.85
C GLN A 176 14.53 -33.01 -14.38
N GLY A 177 13.50 -33.11 -13.52
CA GLY A 177 13.63 -33.53 -12.13
C GLY A 177 14.52 -32.62 -11.28
N ARG A 178 14.78 -31.39 -11.73
CA ARG A 178 15.75 -30.48 -11.11
C ARG A 178 15.25 -29.81 -9.84
N TYR A 179 13.95 -29.87 -9.58
CA TYR A 179 13.30 -29.16 -8.50
C TYR A 179 12.31 -30.08 -7.80
N ASP A 180 12.43 -30.17 -6.48
CA ASP A 180 11.36 -30.61 -5.61
C ASP A 180 10.53 -29.39 -5.16
N LEU A 181 9.22 -29.55 -5.04
CA LEU A 181 8.30 -28.44 -4.73
C LEU A 181 7.49 -28.80 -3.49
N SER A 182 7.65 -28.00 -2.45
CA SER A 182 6.87 -28.08 -1.22
C SER A 182 6.13 -26.76 -0.96
N ILE A 183 4.95 -26.84 -0.35
CA ILE A 183 4.15 -25.68 0.07
C ILE A 183 4.05 -25.73 1.59
N HIS A 184 4.43 -24.64 2.24
CA HIS A 184 4.43 -24.50 3.69
C HIS A 184 3.41 -23.42 4.10
N ASP A 185 2.73 -23.63 5.22
CA ASP A 185 1.81 -22.67 5.81
C ASP A 185 2.46 -21.82 6.92
N LYS A 186 3.72 -22.13 7.27
CA LYS A 186 4.53 -21.44 8.27
C LYS A 186 5.93 -21.18 7.75
N LEU A 187 6.47 -20.00 8.06
CA LEU A 187 7.86 -19.67 7.81
C LEU A 187 8.71 -20.21 8.98
N THR A 188 9.68 -21.06 8.66
CA THR A 188 10.67 -21.58 9.63
C THR A 188 12.02 -20.91 9.40
N ASP A 189 12.92 -21.00 10.37
CA ASP A 189 14.27 -20.43 10.25
C ASP A 189 15.04 -21.03 9.06
N ALA A 190 14.85 -22.32 8.78
CA ALA A 190 15.44 -22.98 7.62
C ALA A 190 14.90 -22.39 6.30
N LEU A 191 13.58 -22.24 6.17
CA LEU A 191 12.95 -21.63 4.99
C LEU A 191 13.37 -20.16 4.82
N TRP A 192 13.57 -19.44 5.92
CA TRP A 192 14.08 -18.08 5.91
C TRP A 192 15.53 -18.02 5.42
N GLN A 193 16.39 -18.92 5.91
CA GLN A 193 17.78 -18.99 5.46
C GLN A 193 17.88 -19.33 3.97
N ASP A 194 17.08 -20.31 3.50
CA ASP A 194 16.99 -20.65 2.08
C ASP A 194 16.64 -19.42 1.22
N TYR A 195 15.67 -18.61 1.67
CA TYR A 195 15.30 -17.36 0.99
C TYR A 195 16.44 -16.34 0.94
N VAL A 196 17.15 -16.15 2.07
CA VAL A 196 18.28 -15.22 2.17
C VAL A 196 19.43 -15.64 1.24
N ASP A 197 19.75 -16.92 1.19
CA ASP A 197 20.82 -17.46 0.35
C ASP A 197 20.52 -17.24 -1.14
N VAL A 198 19.27 -17.47 -1.56
CA VAL A 198 18.83 -17.20 -2.94
C VAL A 198 18.94 -15.72 -3.30
N GLN A 199 18.54 -14.82 -2.40
CA GLN A 199 18.67 -13.38 -2.62
C GLN A 199 20.14 -12.94 -2.72
N ALA A 200 21.02 -13.46 -1.88
CA ALA A 200 22.45 -13.13 -1.91
C ALA A 200 23.12 -13.53 -3.24
N LEU A 201 22.72 -14.67 -3.83
CA LEU A 201 23.19 -15.11 -5.14
C LEU A 201 22.73 -14.16 -6.27
N GLY A 202 21.48 -13.70 -6.20
CA GLY A 202 20.90 -12.75 -7.16
C GLY A 202 21.60 -11.38 -7.13
N CYS A 203 21.85 -10.84 -5.93
CA CYS A 203 22.51 -9.54 -5.76
C CYS A 203 23.97 -9.53 -6.22
N THR A 204 24.68 -10.65 -6.11
CA THR A 204 26.09 -10.76 -6.55
C THR A 204 26.24 -10.64 -8.08
N SER A 205 25.23 -11.10 -8.84
CA SER A 205 25.20 -10.96 -10.31
C SER A 205 24.78 -9.57 -10.82
N ALA A 206 24.28 -8.70 -9.92
CA ALA A 206 23.77 -7.38 -10.24
C ALA A 206 24.75 -6.22 -9.93
N SER A 207 25.96 -6.50 -9.41
CA SER A 207 27.00 -5.48 -9.13
C SER A 207 27.61 -4.78 -10.36
N SER A 208 27.00 -4.90 -11.54
CA SER A 208 27.29 -4.07 -12.72
C SER A 208 26.15 -3.13 -13.12
N ILE A 209 25.06 -3.03 -12.35
CA ILE A 209 24.12 -1.92 -12.44
C ILE A 209 24.37 -1.01 -11.24
N GLY A 210 25.29 -0.07 -11.44
CA GLY A 210 25.60 0.97 -10.47
C GLY A 210 24.36 1.77 -10.06
N ALA A 211 24.40 2.24 -8.82
CA ALA A 211 23.71 3.44 -8.34
C ALA A 211 22.28 3.65 -8.86
N LEU A 212 21.29 3.03 -8.22
CA LEU A 212 19.87 3.41 -8.39
C LEU A 212 19.42 4.38 -7.29
N GLU A 213 20.22 5.44 -7.08
CA GLU A 213 19.64 6.76 -6.82
C GLU A 213 19.04 7.28 -8.13
N ALA A 214 17.78 6.93 -8.42
CA ALA A 214 16.86 7.69 -9.28
C ALA A 214 15.68 6.80 -9.70
N ASN A 215 14.53 6.94 -9.05
CA ASN A 215 13.30 7.40 -9.72
C ASN A 215 12.19 7.62 -8.68
N ARG A 216 12.15 8.83 -8.12
CA ARG A 216 11.04 9.29 -7.27
C ARG A 216 9.82 9.59 -8.16
N GLY A 217 9.03 8.55 -8.45
CA GLY A 217 7.70 8.66 -9.04
C GLY A 217 6.66 8.44 -7.96
N SER A 218 5.62 9.25 -7.93
CA SER A 218 4.90 9.60 -6.69
C SER A 218 3.58 10.24 -7.10
N LEU A 219 2.45 9.96 -6.43
CA LEU A 219 1.32 10.90 -6.51
C LEU A 219 1.76 12.17 -5.80
N ASN A 220 2.36 13.09 -6.55
CA ASN A 220 2.88 14.31 -5.98
C ASN A 220 1.74 15.34 -5.93
N VAL A 221 1.29 15.63 -4.72
CA VAL A 221 0.30 16.66 -4.46
C VAL A 221 1.04 17.85 -3.87
N MET A 222 1.02 18.99 -4.57
CA MET A 222 1.74 20.20 -4.16
C MET A 222 0.74 21.30 -3.80
N SER A 223 1.00 22.07 -2.75
CA SER A 223 0.23 23.28 -2.46
C SER A 223 0.81 24.47 -3.24
N ARG A 224 -0.05 25.33 -3.80
CA ARG A 224 0.40 26.59 -4.40
C ARG A 224 0.85 27.51 -3.27
N ILE A 225 2.15 27.80 -3.21
CA ILE A 225 2.70 28.88 -2.39
C ILE A 225 2.10 30.18 -2.93
N ARG A 226 1.31 30.89 -2.12
CA ARG A 226 1.08 32.32 -2.35
C ARG A 226 2.33 33.04 -1.85
N SER A 227 2.95 33.78 -2.78
CA SER A 227 3.99 34.78 -2.53
C SER A 227 3.56 35.81 -1.51
#